data_AF-A0A139MAZ9-F1
#
_entry.id   AF-A0A139MAZ9-F1
#
_cell.length_a   1.000
_cell.length_b   1.000
_cell.length_c   1.000
_cell.angle_alpha   90.00
_cell.angle_beta   90.00
_cell.angle_gamma   90.00
#
_symmetry.space_group_name_H-M   'P 1'
#
loop_
_entity.id
_entity.type
_entity.pdbx_description
1 polymer ?
#
loop_
_entity_poly.entity_id
_entity_poly.type
_entity_poly.pdbx_seq_one_letter_code
_entity_poly.pdbx_strand_id
1 'polypeptide(L)'
;MTSKKIFFLIASLLLSIVLSIALIKRDELVYLFPAKEPQILRDLAYDKDKRLGYTVHIKEDGKLVPYLVLTKNYIDQGNVLLLRKHLVDPPMSFREGWEEAYYGHSIPDAFMHKDFIKRFSKEVKDRIPLTEIAIEPLEPTSSKRYLEKIERKLFLLSDIDVGNFKDGLRLEGDCNLLYFRRKGGIREDRLAYLEGDLVSYPWWLRTVFETASAVAKVIGYEGRFGGNGVVYPAYVRPAFTLQPETKVEEKEIKGHKEYVLKIDK
;
A
#
# COMPACT_ATOMS: atom_id res chain seq x y z
N MET A 1 -55.48 15.12 11.11
CA MET A 1 -54.26 15.60 10.41
C MET A 1 -54.61 15.78 8.94
N THR A 2 -54.42 16.96 8.34
CA THR A 2 -54.84 17.22 6.95
C THR A 2 -54.01 16.42 5.94
N SER A 3 -54.60 16.00 4.81
CA SER A 3 -53.93 15.23 3.75
C SER A 3 -52.56 15.80 3.34
N LYS A 4 -52.43 17.13 3.27
CA LYS A 4 -51.14 17.82 3.05
C LYS A 4 -50.07 17.49 4.10
N LYS A 5 -50.41 17.44 5.40
CA LYS A 5 -49.45 17.12 6.47
C LYS A 5 -48.96 15.67 6.38
N ILE A 6 -49.83 14.74 6.01
CA ILE A 6 -49.47 13.33 5.78
C ILE A 6 -48.53 13.21 4.57
N PHE A 7 -48.83 13.93 3.48
CA PHE A 7 -47.96 13.96 2.30
C PHE A 7 -46.56 14.51 2.62
N PHE A 8 -46.46 15.62 3.36
CA PHE A 8 -45.16 16.18 3.78
C PHE A 8 -44.37 15.21 4.69
N LEU A 9 -45.04 14.50 5.60
CA LEU A 9 -44.39 13.48 6.45
C LEU A 9 -43.85 12.31 5.62
N ILE A 10 -44.62 11.79 4.67
CA ILE A 10 -44.20 10.69 3.79
C ILE A 10 -43.04 11.14 2.88
N ALA A 11 -43.11 12.34 2.29
CA ALA A 11 -42.06 12.88 1.45
C ALA A 11 -40.75 13.10 2.23
N SER A 12 -40.84 13.60 3.45
CA SER A 12 -39.68 13.78 4.35
C SER A 12 -39.02 12.45 4.71
N LEU A 13 -39.82 11.41 5.01
CA LEU A 13 -39.33 10.07 5.32
C LEU A 13 -38.67 9.41 4.10
N LEU A 14 -39.25 9.56 2.90
CA LEU A 14 -38.63 9.06 1.67
C LEU A 14 -37.30 9.77 1.37
N LEU A 15 -37.24 11.09 1.56
CA LEU A 15 -36.03 11.86 1.35
C LEU A 15 -34.92 11.44 2.32
N SER A 16 -35.25 11.19 3.60
CA SER A 16 -34.27 10.73 4.60
C SER A 16 -33.75 9.33 4.29
N ILE A 17 -34.61 8.42 3.82
CA ILE A 17 -34.19 7.08 3.35
C ILE A 17 -33.27 7.20 2.14
N VAL A 18 -33.62 8.01 1.14
CA VAL A 18 -32.78 8.23 -0.05
C VAL A 18 -31.42 8.83 0.31
N LEU A 19 -31.38 9.83 1.19
CA LEU A 19 -30.14 10.42 1.70
C LEU A 19 -29.29 9.40 2.45
N SER A 20 -29.93 8.56 3.28
CA SER A 20 -29.25 7.50 4.03
C SER A 20 -28.65 6.46 3.08
N ILE A 21 -29.40 6.03 2.05
CA ILE A 21 -28.90 5.11 1.02
C ILE A 21 -27.76 5.75 0.22
N ALA A 22 -27.87 7.02 -0.13
CA ALA A 22 -26.82 7.76 -0.84
C ALA A 22 -25.54 7.91 0.00
N LEU A 23 -25.67 8.11 1.32
CA LEU A 23 -24.54 8.10 2.26
C LEU A 23 -23.90 6.71 2.37
N ILE A 24 -24.71 5.66 2.47
CA ILE A 24 -24.25 4.26 2.57
C ILE A 24 -23.55 3.83 1.27
N LYS A 25 -24.07 4.26 0.12
CA LYS A 25 -23.56 3.92 -1.22
C LYS A 25 -22.69 5.01 -1.83
N ARG A 26 -22.14 5.93 -1.02
CA ARG A 26 -21.39 7.09 -1.52
C ARG A 26 -20.25 6.70 -2.47
N ASP A 27 -19.60 5.57 -2.19
CA ASP A 27 -18.52 5.03 -3.03
C ASP A 27 -19.04 4.41 -4.34
N GLU A 28 -20.29 3.95 -4.38
CA GLU A 28 -20.97 3.48 -5.61
C GLU A 28 -21.54 4.64 -6.44
N LEU A 29 -21.85 5.80 -5.83
CA LEU A 29 -22.34 6.98 -6.56
C LEU A 29 -21.30 7.54 -7.54
N VAL A 30 -20.01 7.32 -7.28
CA VAL A 30 -18.90 7.69 -8.19
C VAL A 30 -19.08 7.03 -9.57
N TYR A 31 -19.78 5.89 -9.65
CA TYR A 31 -20.04 5.17 -10.90
C TYR A 31 -21.18 5.78 -11.74
N LEU A 32 -21.98 6.70 -11.19
CA LEU A 32 -23.04 7.39 -11.92
C LEU A 32 -22.52 8.53 -12.81
N PHE A 33 -21.28 8.95 -12.60
CA PHE A 33 -20.64 10.02 -13.37
C PHE A 33 -19.44 9.48 -14.17
N PRO A 34 -19.13 10.08 -15.34
CA PRO A 34 -17.91 9.79 -16.07
C PRO A 34 -16.69 10.00 -15.18
N ALA A 35 -15.71 9.12 -15.29
CA ALA A 35 -14.47 9.27 -14.55
C ALA A 35 -13.75 10.53 -15.04
N LYS A 36 -13.41 11.43 -14.13
CA LYS A 36 -12.62 12.63 -14.45
C LYS A 36 -11.18 12.22 -14.69
N GLU A 37 -10.54 12.81 -15.69
CA GLU A 37 -9.11 12.62 -15.92
C GLU A 37 -8.30 12.97 -14.65
N PRO A 38 -7.43 12.06 -14.17
CA PRO A 38 -6.54 12.29 -13.04
C PRO A 38 -5.61 13.48 -13.28
N GLN A 39 -5.54 14.39 -12.32
CA GLN A 39 -4.63 15.55 -12.37
C GLN A 39 -3.57 15.47 -11.27
N ILE A 40 -3.92 14.84 -10.16
CA ILE A 40 -3.04 14.65 -9.01
C ILE A 40 -3.01 13.17 -8.60
N LEU A 41 -1.97 12.80 -7.87
CA LEU A 41 -1.72 11.41 -7.47
C LEU A 41 -2.88 10.81 -6.67
N ARG A 42 -3.53 11.62 -5.83
CA ARG A 42 -4.72 11.21 -5.07
C ARG A 42 -5.86 10.70 -5.95
N ASP A 43 -6.01 11.23 -7.16
CA ASP A 43 -7.09 10.83 -8.06
C ASP A 43 -6.92 9.36 -8.52
N LEU A 44 -5.67 8.89 -8.60
CA LEU A 44 -5.33 7.53 -8.98
C LEU A 44 -5.45 6.51 -7.83
N ALA A 45 -5.67 6.93 -6.59
CA ALA A 45 -5.69 5.98 -5.49
C ALA A 45 -6.79 4.92 -5.65
N TYR A 46 -6.46 3.65 -5.36
CA TYR A 46 -7.38 2.53 -5.50
C TYR A 46 -8.66 2.71 -4.66
N ASP A 47 -8.55 3.34 -3.49
CA ASP A 47 -9.64 3.70 -2.59
C ASP A 47 -10.32 5.05 -2.92
N LYS A 48 -10.03 5.61 -4.10
CA LYS A 48 -10.67 6.80 -4.66
C LYS A 48 -11.55 6.44 -5.86
N ASP A 49 -10.96 5.92 -6.93
CA ASP A 49 -11.67 5.43 -8.11
C ASP A 49 -10.80 4.44 -8.90
N LYS A 50 -10.95 3.14 -8.63
CA LYS A 50 -10.17 2.07 -9.26
C LYS A 50 -10.32 1.99 -10.80
N ARG A 51 -11.32 2.65 -11.40
CA ARG A 51 -11.52 2.67 -12.86
C ARG A 51 -10.40 3.44 -13.58
N LEU A 52 -9.69 4.29 -12.85
CA LEU A 52 -8.60 5.13 -13.37
C LEU A 52 -7.26 4.37 -13.50
N GLY A 53 -7.24 3.05 -13.26
CA GLY A 53 -6.06 2.20 -13.48
C GLY A 53 -5.08 2.12 -12.31
N TYR A 54 -5.23 2.98 -11.29
CA TYR A 54 -4.49 2.98 -10.01
C TYR A 54 -2.98 2.69 -10.09
N THR A 55 -2.37 3.07 -11.21
CA THR A 55 -0.95 2.87 -11.50
C THR A 55 -0.36 4.20 -11.92
N VAL A 56 0.83 4.50 -11.41
CA VAL A 56 1.64 5.63 -11.85
C VAL A 56 3.05 5.15 -12.15
N HIS A 57 3.70 5.71 -13.15
CA HIS A 57 5.08 5.40 -13.49
C HIS A 57 6.02 6.46 -12.94
N ILE A 58 7.12 5.99 -12.36
CA ILE A 58 8.15 6.80 -11.71
C ILE A 58 9.50 6.39 -12.30
N LYS A 59 10.39 7.35 -12.54
CA LYS A 59 11.72 7.03 -13.05
C LYS A 59 12.59 6.40 -11.95
N GLU A 60 13.02 5.16 -12.16
CA GLU A 60 14.11 4.49 -11.45
C GLU A 60 15.27 4.30 -12.45
N ASP A 61 16.46 4.81 -12.15
CA ASP A 61 17.66 4.69 -13.01
C ASP A 61 17.38 5.08 -14.48
N GLY A 62 16.57 6.13 -14.66
CA GLY A 62 16.16 6.64 -15.98
C GLY A 62 15.04 5.86 -16.67
N LYS A 63 14.59 4.73 -16.12
CA LYS A 63 13.50 3.90 -16.67
C LYS A 63 12.19 4.16 -15.96
N LEU A 64 11.09 4.23 -16.70
CA LEU A 64 9.75 4.35 -16.13
C LEU A 64 9.30 3.01 -15.54
N VAL A 65 9.21 2.94 -14.21
CA VAL A 65 8.78 1.76 -13.47
C VAL A 65 7.37 1.96 -12.91
N PRO A 66 6.47 0.98 -13.05
CA PRO A 66 5.10 1.08 -12.54
C PRO A 66 5.01 0.91 -11.02
N TYR A 67 4.21 1.77 -10.40
CA TYR A 67 3.82 1.75 -8.99
C TYR A 67 2.31 1.72 -8.85
N LEU A 68 1.82 0.85 -7.97
CA LEU A 68 0.42 0.80 -7.56
C LEU A 68 0.14 1.95 -6.58
N VAL A 69 -0.95 2.68 -6.79
CA VAL A 69 -1.44 3.75 -5.93
C VAL A 69 -2.52 3.17 -5.01
N LEU A 70 -2.15 2.78 -3.80
CA LEU A 70 -2.97 1.88 -2.97
C LEU A 70 -4.02 2.60 -2.10
N THR A 71 -3.67 3.75 -1.53
CA THR A 71 -4.60 4.54 -0.70
C THR A 71 -4.27 6.02 -0.77
N LYS A 72 -5.31 6.87 -0.74
CA LYS A 72 -5.18 8.33 -0.69
C LYS A 72 -4.70 8.90 0.65
N ASN A 73 -4.71 8.09 1.70
CA ASN A 73 -4.35 8.52 3.06
C ASN A 73 -3.79 7.33 3.84
N TYR A 74 -2.49 7.07 3.68
CA TYR A 74 -1.82 5.99 4.38
C TYR A 74 -1.74 6.30 5.87
N ILE A 75 -2.17 5.32 6.69
CA ILE A 75 -2.09 5.33 8.16
C ILE A 75 -2.51 6.66 8.81
N ASP A 76 -3.49 7.33 8.17
CA ASP A 76 -4.02 8.62 8.59
C ASP A 76 -3.00 9.78 8.68
N GLN A 77 -1.85 9.66 8.00
CA GLN A 77 -0.80 10.69 7.94
C GLN A 77 -0.92 11.62 6.72
N GLY A 78 -1.98 11.49 5.93
CA GLY A 78 -2.36 12.42 4.86
C GLY A 78 -1.70 12.18 3.51
N ASN A 79 -0.71 11.28 3.40
CA ASN A 79 0.00 11.03 2.14
C ASN A 79 -0.56 9.82 1.38
N VAL A 80 -0.32 9.79 0.07
CA VAL A 80 -0.75 8.70 -0.83
C VAL A 80 0.28 7.58 -0.82
N LEU A 81 -0.15 6.33 -0.56
CA LEU A 81 0.74 5.16 -0.56
C LEU A 81 0.99 4.65 -1.97
N LEU A 82 2.27 4.44 -2.28
CA LEU A 82 2.75 3.78 -3.48
C LEU A 82 3.42 2.46 -3.12
N LEU A 83 3.14 1.43 -3.92
CA LEU A 83 3.82 0.13 -3.84
C LEU A 83 4.40 -0.20 -5.20
N ARG A 84 5.69 -0.51 -5.27
CA ARG A 84 6.33 -0.91 -6.53
C ARG A 84 5.62 -2.14 -7.09
N LYS A 85 5.22 -2.09 -8.37
CA LYS A 85 4.43 -3.17 -8.98
C LYS A 85 5.24 -4.46 -9.06
N HIS A 86 6.47 -4.38 -9.56
CA HIS A 86 7.40 -5.50 -9.70
C HIS A 86 8.38 -5.58 -8.51
N LEU A 87 8.95 -6.77 -8.32
CA LEU A 87 9.96 -7.06 -7.31
C LEU A 87 11.34 -6.49 -7.67
N VAL A 88 12.16 -6.26 -6.66
CA VAL A 88 13.55 -5.82 -6.83
C VAL A 88 14.48 -7.04 -6.83
N ASP A 89 15.24 -7.18 -7.90
CA ASP A 89 16.26 -8.21 -8.10
C ASP A 89 17.67 -7.67 -7.76
N PRO A 90 18.57 -8.46 -7.14
CA PRO A 90 18.38 -9.82 -6.62
C PRO A 90 17.57 -9.89 -5.31
N PRO A 91 17.04 -11.07 -4.92
CA PRO A 91 16.47 -11.25 -3.60
C PRO A 91 17.56 -11.16 -2.52
N MET A 92 17.16 -10.84 -1.29
CA MET A 92 18.10 -10.66 -0.17
C MET A 92 17.57 -11.33 1.10
N SER A 93 18.49 -11.72 1.98
CA SER A 93 18.13 -12.14 3.33
C SER A 93 17.54 -10.96 4.12
N PHE A 94 16.81 -11.26 5.18
CA PHE A 94 16.30 -10.25 6.10
C PHE A 94 17.37 -9.81 7.12
N ARG A 95 18.22 -10.75 7.56
CA ARG A 95 19.36 -10.55 8.48
C ARG A 95 20.60 -11.29 7.99
N GLU A 96 21.75 -10.94 8.55
CA GLU A 96 22.94 -11.78 8.52
C GLU A 96 22.85 -12.79 9.68
N GLY A 97 23.08 -14.07 9.41
CA GLY A 97 22.99 -15.11 10.44
C GLY A 97 21.57 -15.33 11.00
N TRP A 98 21.45 -16.33 11.88
CA TRP A 98 20.19 -16.70 12.53
C TRP A 98 19.90 -15.81 13.73
N GLU A 99 19.72 -14.53 13.48
CA GLU A 99 19.36 -13.51 14.48
C GLU A 99 17.84 -13.34 14.61
N GLU A 100 17.41 -12.63 15.64
CA GLU A 100 16.01 -12.25 15.80
C GLU A 100 15.55 -11.35 14.64
N ALA A 101 14.40 -11.71 14.08
CA ALA A 101 13.71 -10.94 13.07
C ALA A 101 13.29 -9.61 13.68
N TYR A 102 13.92 -8.54 13.23
CA TYR A 102 13.53 -7.18 13.58
C TYR A 102 13.81 -6.29 12.38
N TYR A 103 12.79 -5.52 12.01
CA TYR A 103 12.78 -4.80 10.74
C TYR A 103 13.69 -3.57 10.78
N GLY A 104 13.74 -2.86 11.91
CA GLY A 104 14.64 -1.72 12.07
C GLY A 104 16.09 -2.15 11.82
N HIS A 105 16.75 -1.52 10.85
CA HIS A 105 18.12 -1.88 10.48
C HIS A 105 18.31 -3.32 9.93
N SER A 106 17.22 -3.98 9.51
CA SER A 106 17.31 -5.19 8.69
C SER A 106 18.02 -4.92 7.35
N ILE A 107 18.44 -5.97 6.66
CA ILE A 107 19.07 -5.85 5.34
C ILE A 107 18.12 -5.15 4.33
N PRO A 108 16.82 -5.52 4.23
CA PRO A 108 15.89 -4.79 3.38
C PRO A 108 15.70 -3.31 3.79
N ASP A 109 15.60 -3.01 5.09
CA ASP A 109 15.49 -1.63 5.58
C ASP A 109 16.72 -0.82 5.15
N ALA A 110 17.92 -1.34 5.41
CA ALA A 110 19.21 -0.77 5.01
C ALA A 110 19.31 -0.53 3.50
N PHE A 111 19.02 -1.56 2.71
CA PHE A 111 19.04 -1.49 1.26
C PHE A 111 18.11 -0.40 0.74
N MET A 112 16.89 -0.29 1.28
CA MET A 112 15.92 0.70 0.81
C MET A 112 16.40 2.14 1.03
N HIS A 113 16.96 2.46 2.20
CA HIS A 113 17.36 3.83 2.53
C HIS A 113 18.79 4.19 2.09
N LYS A 114 19.68 3.23 1.87
CA LYS A 114 21.05 3.49 1.41
C LYS A 114 21.18 3.39 -0.10
N ASP A 115 20.55 2.41 -0.72
CA ASP A 115 20.86 2.04 -2.11
C ASP A 115 19.67 2.21 -3.04
N PHE A 116 18.51 1.62 -2.71
CA PHE A 116 17.33 1.72 -3.57
C PHE A 116 16.88 3.17 -3.78
N ILE A 117 16.89 4.01 -2.72
CA ILE A 117 16.50 5.41 -2.83
C ILE A 117 17.32 6.17 -3.89
N LYS A 118 18.58 5.78 -4.15
CA LYS A 118 19.46 6.45 -5.12
C LYS A 118 18.96 6.31 -6.56
N ARG A 119 18.11 5.31 -6.83
CA ARG A 119 17.52 5.07 -8.16
C ARG A 119 16.57 6.18 -8.59
N PHE A 120 16.04 6.94 -7.64
CA PHE A 120 15.20 8.10 -7.93
C PHE A 120 16.02 9.35 -8.21
N SER A 121 15.46 10.22 -9.06
CA SER A 121 15.95 11.59 -9.29
C SER A 121 15.98 12.38 -7.97
N LYS A 122 16.81 13.43 -7.91
CA LYS A 122 16.89 14.27 -6.71
C LYS A 122 15.52 14.88 -6.38
N GLU A 123 14.80 15.30 -7.41
CA GLU A 123 13.50 15.94 -7.36
C GLU A 123 12.43 15.01 -6.75
N VAL A 124 12.46 13.72 -7.09
CA VAL A 124 11.57 12.72 -6.48
C VAL A 124 11.99 12.46 -5.04
N LYS A 125 13.28 12.20 -4.77
CA LYS A 125 13.78 11.91 -3.41
C LYS A 125 13.46 13.00 -2.40
N ASP A 126 13.54 14.26 -2.81
CA ASP A 126 13.28 15.42 -1.96
C ASP A 126 11.78 15.55 -1.61
N ARG A 127 10.90 14.92 -2.38
CA ARG A 127 9.44 14.94 -2.18
C ARG A 127 8.89 13.71 -1.46
N ILE A 128 9.68 12.65 -1.29
CA ILE A 128 9.30 11.51 -0.46
C ILE A 128 9.41 11.95 1.01
N PRO A 129 8.28 12.11 1.72
CA PRO A 129 8.29 12.51 3.12
C PRO A 129 8.76 11.35 4.00
N LEU A 130 9.18 11.67 5.21
CA LEU A 130 9.28 10.66 6.27
C LEU A 130 7.87 10.20 6.62
N THR A 131 7.69 8.88 6.71
CA THR A 131 6.46 8.24 7.16
C THR A 131 6.76 7.53 8.47
N GLU A 132 6.02 7.84 9.52
CA GLU A 132 6.11 7.12 10.80
C GLU A 132 5.39 5.78 10.64
N ILE A 133 6.11 4.67 10.74
CA ILE A 133 5.55 3.32 10.66
C ILE A 133 5.77 2.59 11.97
N ALA A 134 4.87 1.65 12.28
CA ALA A 134 4.97 0.82 13.47
C ALA A 134 5.61 -0.53 13.13
N ILE A 135 6.48 -1.01 14.02
CA ILE A 135 7.18 -2.30 13.92
C ILE A 135 7.20 -3.00 15.28
N GLU A 136 7.37 -4.32 15.28
CA GLU A 136 7.64 -5.03 16.52
C GLU A 136 8.99 -4.60 17.13
N PRO A 137 9.03 -4.32 18.45
CA PRO A 137 10.28 -3.96 19.13
C PRO A 137 11.21 -5.17 19.21
N LEU A 138 12.52 -4.91 19.23
CA LEU A 138 13.54 -5.96 19.39
C LEU A 138 13.43 -6.68 20.74
N GLU A 139 13.08 -5.97 21.81
CA GLU A 139 12.88 -6.55 23.13
C GLU A 139 11.39 -6.56 23.50
N PRO A 140 10.80 -7.72 23.86
CA PRO A 140 9.39 -7.79 24.22
C PRO A 140 9.13 -7.07 25.56
N THR A 141 8.22 -6.09 25.55
CA THR A 141 7.77 -5.42 26.77
C THR A 141 6.70 -6.26 27.48
N SER A 142 6.75 -6.33 28.81
CA SER A 142 5.85 -7.12 29.68
C SER A 142 4.37 -6.66 29.70
N SER A 143 4.03 -5.57 29.01
CA SER A 143 2.66 -5.07 28.89
C SER A 143 2.28 -4.92 27.41
N LYS A 144 0.99 -5.15 27.12
CA LYS A 144 0.28 -5.02 25.84
C LYS A 144 1.17 -4.59 24.66
N ARG A 145 1.46 -5.55 23.75
CA ARG A 145 2.14 -5.42 22.44
C ARG A 145 2.42 -3.96 22.03
N TYR A 146 3.43 -3.36 22.67
CA TYR A 146 3.95 -2.04 22.30
C TYR A 146 4.58 -2.19 20.93
N LEU A 147 4.29 -1.27 20.03
CA LEU A 147 5.00 -1.17 18.76
C LEU A 147 5.98 -0.01 18.83
N GLU A 148 7.19 -0.26 18.36
CA GLU A 148 8.18 0.77 18.13
C GLU A 148 7.78 1.56 16.89
N LYS A 149 7.92 2.89 16.96
CA LYS A 149 7.66 3.78 15.83
C LYS A 149 8.98 4.22 15.23
N ILE A 150 9.13 4.02 13.93
CA ILE A 150 10.30 4.44 13.17
C ILE A 150 9.89 5.32 11.99
N GLU A 151 10.70 6.32 11.68
CA GLU A 151 10.47 7.16 10.51
C GLU A 151 11.28 6.63 9.31
N ARG A 152 10.62 6.43 8.18
CA ARG A 152 11.27 5.98 6.94
C ARG A 152 10.68 6.67 5.71
N LYS A 153 11.54 6.95 4.73
CA LYS A 153 11.11 7.37 3.39
C LYS A 153 10.56 6.21 2.57
N LEU A 154 11.22 5.06 2.65
CA LEU A 154 10.81 3.82 1.99
C LEU A 154 10.71 2.70 3.02
N PHE A 155 9.75 1.81 2.81
CA PHE A 155 9.50 0.72 3.75
C PHE A 155 8.87 -0.50 3.07
N LEU A 156 8.90 -1.63 3.79
CA LEU A 156 8.07 -2.80 3.48
C LEU A 156 6.68 -2.62 4.11
N LEU A 157 5.66 -3.16 3.43
CA LEU A 157 4.31 -3.25 3.99
C LEU A 157 4.25 -4.24 5.15
N SER A 158 3.33 -4.01 6.09
CA SER A 158 3.02 -4.98 7.13
C SER A 158 2.06 -6.07 6.61
N ASP A 159 1.92 -7.14 7.39
CA ASP A 159 0.92 -8.17 7.13
C ASP A 159 -0.52 -7.63 7.22
N ILE A 160 -0.78 -6.68 8.12
CA ILE A 160 -2.06 -5.97 8.24
C ILE A 160 -2.34 -5.13 6.99
N ASP A 161 -1.33 -4.41 6.49
CA ASP A 161 -1.45 -3.61 5.25
C ASP A 161 -1.92 -4.49 4.08
N VAL A 162 -1.39 -5.71 3.99
CA VAL A 162 -1.73 -6.69 2.97
C VAL A 162 -2.89 -7.63 3.35
N GLY A 163 -3.65 -7.29 4.39
CA GLY A 163 -4.93 -7.93 4.71
C GLY A 163 -4.82 -9.21 5.55
N ASN A 164 -3.90 -9.29 6.51
CA ASN A 164 -3.96 -10.26 7.59
C ASN A 164 -4.93 -9.77 8.66
N PHE A 165 -6.10 -10.39 8.80
CA PHE A 165 -7.19 -9.93 9.68
C PHE A 165 -7.28 -10.69 11.00
N LYS A 166 -6.18 -11.26 11.50
CA LYS A 166 -6.24 -12.04 12.74
C LYS A 166 -6.43 -11.11 13.95
N ASP A 167 -7.65 -11.14 14.47
CA ASP A 167 -8.07 -10.76 15.82
C ASP A 167 -8.00 -9.28 16.19
N GLY A 168 -8.88 -8.46 15.61
CA GLY A 168 -9.57 -7.33 16.28
C GLY A 168 -8.74 -6.15 16.84
N LEU A 169 -7.44 -6.30 17.05
CA LEU A 169 -6.51 -5.25 17.40
C LEU A 169 -6.01 -4.66 16.10
N ARG A 170 -6.60 -3.52 15.72
CA ARG A 170 -5.87 -2.54 14.94
C ARG A 170 -4.67 -2.15 15.79
N LEU A 171 -3.49 -2.63 15.39
CA LEU A 171 -2.26 -2.09 15.92
C LEU A 171 -2.14 -0.64 15.42
N GLU A 172 -1.76 0.28 16.31
CA GLU A 172 -1.51 1.67 15.90
C GLU A 172 -0.41 1.68 14.83
N GLY A 173 -0.67 2.29 13.68
CA GLY A 173 0.32 2.45 12.61
C GLY A 173 0.21 1.50 11.42
N ASP A 174 -0.82 0.64 11.35
CA ASP A 174 -1.12 -0.17 10.17
C ASP A 174 -2.47 0.17 9.54
N CYS A 175 -2.57 0.08 8.21
CA CYS A 175 -3.79 0.38 7.48
C CYS A 175 -4.15 -0.77 6.55
N ASN A 176 -5.23 -1.47 6.86
CA ASN A 176 -5.71 -2.55 6.02
C ASN A 176 -6.17 -2.02 4.64
N LEU A 177 -5.35 -2.19 3.61
CA LEU A 177 -5.53 -1.53 2.33
C LEU A 177 -6.64 -2.21 1.52
N LEU A 178 -7.57 -1.41 0.98
CA LEU A 178 -8.70 -1.92 0.18
C LEU A 178 -8.27 -2.80 -0.99
N TYR A 179 -7.09 -2.53 -1.56
CA TYR A 179 -6.50 -3.32 -2.65
C TYR A 179 -6.38 -4.81 -2.30
N PHE A 180 -5.98 -5.12 -1.06
CA PHE A 180 -5.72 -6.50 -0.60
C PHE A 180 -6.93 -7.19 0.07
N ARG A 181 -8.11 -6.55 0.07
CA ARG A 181 -9.31 -7.03 0.80
C ARG A 181 -10.16 -8.03 0.01
N ARG A 182 -9.65 -8.64 -1.07
CA ARG A 182 -10.45 -9.58 -1.87
C ARG A 182 -10.86 -10.81 -1.05
N LYS A 183 -12.13 -11.21 -1.21
CA LYS A 183 -12.69 -12.47 -0.69
C LYS A 183 -12.44 -13.58 -1.73
N GLY A 184 -11.95 -14.74 -1.32
CA GLY A 184 -11.66 -15.86 -2.24
C GLY A 184 -10.64 -16.86 -1.66
N GLY A 185 -10.16 -17.79 -2.48
CA GLY A 185 -9.07 -18.73 -2.13
C GLY A 185 -7.70 -18.13 -2.46
N ILE A 186 -7.39 -18.00 -3.75
CA ILE A 186 -6.14 -17.38 -4.24
C ILE A 186 -6.21 -15.86 -4.05
N ARG A 187 -5.12 -15.28 -3.51
CA ARG A 187 -4.96 -13.82 -3.31
C ARG A 187 -4.06 -13.24 -4.39
N GLU A 188 -4.58 -13.15 -5.61
CA GLU A 188 -3.85 -12.67 -6.79
C GLU A 188 -3.29 -11.25 -6.61
N ASP A 189 -3.98 -10.43 -5.83
CA ASP A 189 -3.59 -9.07 -5.44
C ASP A 189 -2.27 -9.04 -4.66
N ARG A 190 -1.96 -10.09 -3.90
CA ARG A 190 -0.71 -10.19 -3.13
C ARG A 190 0.46 -10.77 -3.92
N LEU A 191 0.18 -11.42 -5.05
CA LEU A 191 1.22 -11.95 -5.92
C LEU A 191 2.08 -10.81 -6.48
N ALA A 192 3.38 -11.05 -6.56
CA ALA A 192 4.35 -10.11 -7.08
C ALA A 192 5.34 -10.84 -7.97
N TYR A 193 5.77 -10.17 -9.03
CA TYR A 193 6.54 -10.74 -10.13
C TYR A 193 7.78 -9.89 -10.36
N LEU A 194 8.84 -10.51 -10.88
CA LEU A 194 9.90 -9.75 -11.54
C LEU A 194 9.38 -9.14 -12.84
N GLU A 195 10.05 -8.10 -13.31
CA GLU A 195 9.66 -7.45 -14.57
C GLU A 195 9.84 -8.42 -15.74
N GLY A 196 8.75 -8.74 -16.45
CA GLY A 196 8.74 -9.67 -17.58
C GLY A 196 8.42 -11.12 -17.22
N ASP A 197 8.36 -11.45 -15.93
CA ASP A 197 8.11 -12.82 -15.48
C ASP A 197 6.62 -13.14 -15.36
N LEU A 198 6.30 -14.43 -15.54
CA LEU A 198 4.95 -14.98 -15.35
C LEU A 198 4.80 -15.74 -14.03
N VAL A 199 5.91 -15.96 -13.31
CA VAL A 199 5.94 -16.70 -12.04
C VAL A 199 6.06 -15.69 -10.90
N SER A 200 5.21 -15.84 -9.89
CA SER A 200 5.26 -15.01 -8.69
C SER A 200 6.35 -15.50 -7.74
N TYR A 201 7.03 -14.56 -7.07
CA TYR A 201 8.07 -14.87 -6.09
C TYR A 201 7.69 -14.41 -4.69
N PRO A 202 8.22 -15.08 -3.64
CA PRO A 202 7.98 -14.65 -2.28
C PRO A 202 8.65 -13.30 -2.01
N TRP A 203 7.97 -12.46 -1.24
CA TRP A 203 8.49 -11.14 -0.90
C TRP A 203 8.26 -10.79 0.57
N TRP A 204 9.21 -10.04 1.13
CA TRP A 204 9.26 -9.69 2.54
C TRP A 204 8.16 -8.72 2.96
N LEU A 205 7.64 -8.92 4.17
CA LEU A 205 6.87 -7.94 4.93
C LEU A 205 7.72 -7.42 6.09
N ARG A 206 7.38 -6.26 6.65
CA ARG A 206 8.08 -5.74 7.84
C ARG A 206 7.72 -6.46 9.14
N THR A 207 6.69 -7.29 9.12
CA THR A 207 6.13 -7.98 10.29
C THR A 207 6.93 -9.23 10.63
N VAL A 208 7.21 -9.44 11.93
CA VAL A 208 7.84 -10.68 12.44
C VAL A 208 6.86 -11.87 12.43
N PHE A 209 7.38 -13.09 12.38
CA PHE A 209 6.55 -14.30 12.43
C PHE A 209 6.20 -14.67 13.88
N GLU A 210 4.94 -14.97 14.17
CA GLU A 210 4.44 -15.03 15.55
C GLU A 210 5.04 -16.16 16.39
N THR A 211 5.45 -17.27 15.76
CA THR A 211 5.83 -18.49 16.47
C THR A 211 7.32 -18.80 16.40
N ALA A 212 8.14 -17.94 15.78
CA ALA A 212 9.57 -18.19 15.62
C ALA A 212 10.35 -16.87 15.51
N SER A 213 11.27 -16.64 16.46
CA SER A 213 12.00 -15.38 16.59
C SER A 213 12.91 -15.07 15.40
N ALA A 214 13.52 -16.08 14.77
CA ALA A 214 14.41 -15.89 13.61
C ALA A 214 13.67 -16.03 12.26
N VAL A 215 12.39 -15.67 12.22
CA VAL A 215 11.52 -15.79 11.03
C VAL A 215 10.74 -14.49 10.84
N ALA A 216 10.79 -13.94 9.63
CA ALA A 216 9.98 -12.80 9.23
C ALA A 216 8.83 -13.23 8.32
N LYS A 217 7.74 -12.46 8.28
CA LYS A 217 6.62 -12.76 7.40
C LYS A 217 6.95 -12.47 5.95
N VAL A 218 6.42 -13.34 5.08
CA VAL A 218 6.45 -13.18 3.63
C VAL A 218 5.05 -13.37 3.08
N ILE A 219 4.81 -12.79 1.90
CA ILE A 219 3.80 -13.34 1.00
C ILE A 219 4.49 -14.41 0.15
N GLY A 220 3.93 -15.61 0.16
CA GLY A 220 4.44 -16.75 -0.60
C GLY A 220 3.47 -17.22 -1.70
N TYR A 221 3.50 -18.52 -1.97
CA TYR A 221 2.69 -19.18 -2.98
C TYR A 221 1.19 -18.89 -2.84
N GLU A 222 0.49 -18.71 -3.98
CA GLU A 222 -0.94 -18.33 -4.06
C GLU A 222 -1.33 -17.04 -3.31
N GLY A 223 -0.35 -16.19 -2.95
CA GLY A 223 -0.58 -14.96 -2.20
C GLY A 223 -0.87 -15.22 -0.72
N ARG A 224 -0.46 -16.37 -0.19
CA ARG A 224 -0.67 -16.74 1.22
C ARG A 224 0.42 -16.14 2.09
N PHE A 225 0.08 -15.86 3.34
CA PHE A 225 1.06 -15.54 4.36
C PHE A 225 1.90 -16.77 4.68
N GLY A 226 3.21 -16.58 4.76
CA GLY A 226 4.17 -17.56 5.23
C GLY A 226 5.20 -16.92 6.14
N GLY A 227 6.07 -17.75 6.71
CA GLY A 227 7.28 -17.32 7.38
C GLY A 227 8.48 -17.78 6.58
N ASN A 228 9.52 -16.96 6.49
CA ASN A 228 10.80 -17.37 5.94
C ASN A 228 11.90 -17.07 6.95
N GLY A 229 12.85 -18.00 7.09
CA GLY A 229 14.00 -17.81 7.98
C GLY A 229 14.78 -16.58 7.54
N VAL A 230 15.20 -15.75 8.50
CA VAL A 230 15.79 -14.43 8.19
C VAL A 230 17.06 -14.50 7.34
N VAL A 231 17.75 -15.64 7.32
CA VAL A 231 18.93 -15.88 6.47
C VAL A 231 18.60 -16.24 5.03
N TYR A 232 17.39 -16.77 4.78
CA TYR A 232 17.02 -17.23 3.44
C TYR A 232 16.53 -16.05 2.62
N PRO A 233 16.94 -15.94 1.34
CA PRO A 233 16.57 -14.79 0.54
C PRO A 233 15.08 -14.79 0.18
N ALA A 234 14.47 -13.60 0.22
CA ALA A 234 13.22 -13.31 -0.47
C ALA A 234 13.30 -11.92 -1.12
N TYR A 235 12.36 -11.62 -2.00
CA TYR A 235 12.40 -10.38 -2.75
C TYR A 235 11.90 -9.18 -1.94
N VAL A 236 12.38 -7.99 -2.31
CA VAL A 236 11.93 -6.72 -1.75
C VAL A 236 10.90 -6.09 -2.68
N ARG A 237 9.82 -5.56 -2.09
CA ARG A 237 8.79 -4.79 -2.79
C ARG A 237 8.63 -3.42 -2.13
N PRO A 238 9.41 -2.41 -2.55
CA PRO A 238 9.44 -1.11 -1.88
C PRO A 238 8.09 -0.41 -1.91
N ALA A 239 7.70 0.15 -0.77
CA ALA A 239 6.61 1.09 -0.64
C ALA A 239 7.12 2.43 -0.12
N PHE A 240 6.44 3.52 -0.47
CA PHE A 240 6.68 4.85 0.06
C PHE A 240 5.45 5.72 -0.14
N THR A 241 5.45 6.93 0.42
CA THR A 241 4.34 7.86 0.27
C THR A 241 4.74 9.11 -0.51
N LEU A 242 3.77 9.79 -1.12
CA LEU A 242 3.92 11.10 -1.73
C LEU A 242 2.75 12.00 -1.36
N GLN A 243 2.95 13.32 -1.45
CA GLN A 243 1.90 14.29 -1.19
C GLN A 243 0.70 14.08 -2.15
N PRO A 244 -0.55 14.18 -1.68
CA PRO A 244 -1.74 13.95 -2.50
C PRO A 244 -1.83 14.83 -3.75
N GLU A 245 -1.36 16.07 -3.64
CA GLU A 245 -1.38 17.11 -4.67
C GLU A 245 -0.26 16.96 -5.70
N THR A 246 0.56 15.91 -5.58
CA THR A 246 1.60 15.60 -6.56
C THR A 246 0.98 15.45 -7.95
N LYS A 247 1.37 16.33 -8.87
CA LYS A 247 0.79 16.37 -10.22
C LYS A 247 1.16 15.11 -11.00
N VAL A 248 0.18 14.60 -11.74
CA VAL A 248 0.36 13.51 -12.71
C VAL A 248 0.02 14.01 -14.11
N GLU A 249 0.53 13.33 -15.13
CA GLU A 249 0.14 13.54 -16.51
C GLU A 249 0.05 12.21 -17.25
N GLU A 250 -0.86 12.14 -18.21
CA GLU A 250 -0.94 11.02 -19.14
C GLU A 250 0.20 11.11 -20.16
N LYS A 251 0.85 9.98 -20.44
CA LYS A 251 1.82 9.79 -21.52
C LYS A 251 1.52 8.51 -22.27
N GLU A 252 1.76 8.54 -23.58
CA GLU A 252 1.74 7.32 -24.38
C GLU A 252 3.08 6.60 -24.23
N ILE A 253 3.05 5.39 -23.69
CA ILE A 253 4.21 4.52 -23.49
C ILE A 253 3.90 3.21 -24.21
N LYS A 254 4.69 2.88 -25.25
CA LYS A 254 4.51 1.66 -26.05
C LYS A 254 3.08 1.48 -26.58
N GLY A 255 2.42 2.56 -26.99
CA GLY A 255 1.04 2.53 -27.52
C GLY A 255 -0.06 2.46 -26.45
N HIS A 256 0.31 2.49 -25.17
CA HIS A 256 -0.63 2.52 -24.05
C HIS A 256 -0.59 3.87 -23.33
N LYS A 257 -1.76 4.38 -22.95
CA LYS A 257 -1.89 5.58 -22.12
C LYS A 257 -1.59 5.22 -20.67
N GLU A 258 -0.56 5.85 -20.11
CA GLU A 258 -0.06 5.59 -18.77
C GLU A 258 0.14 6.91 -18.02
N TYR A 259 -0.09 6.92 -16.70
CA TYR A 259 0.17 8.11 -15.89
C TYR A 259 1.61 8.14 -15.40
N VAL A 260 2.24 9.32 -15.45
CA VAL A 260 3.59 9.56 -14.91
C VAL A 260 3.57 10.72 -13.92
N LEU A 261 4.55 10.75 -13.00
CA LEU A 261 4.73 11.90 -12.11
C LEU A 261 5.27 13.11 -12.86
N LYS A 262 4.65 14.28 -12.66
CA LYS A 262 5.07 15.56 -13.24
C LYS A 262 6.12 16.25 -12.35
N ILE A 263 7.14 15.49 -11.97
CA ILE A 263 8.23 15.87 -11.05
C ILE A 263 9.57 15.86 -11.78
N ASP A 264 9.75 14.91 -12.70
CA ASP A 264 10.95 14.80 -13.52
C ASP A 264 10.84 15.73 -14.74
N LYS A 265 11.21 17.01 -14.58
CA LYS A 265 11.47 17.90 -15.72
C LYS A 265 12.88 17.69 -16.26
#